data_AF-A0A933F9X7-F1
#
_entry.id   AF-A0A933F9X7-F1
#
_cell.length_a   1.000
_cell.length_b   1.000
_cell.length_c   1.000
_cell.angle_alpha   90.00
_cell.angle_beta   90.00
_cell.angle_gamma   90.00
#
_symmetry.space_group_name_H-M   'P 1'
#
loop_
_entity.id
_entity.type
_entity.pdbx_description
1 polymer ?
#
loop_
_entity_poly.entity_id
_entity_poly.type
_entity_poly.pdbx_seq_one_letter_code
_entity_poly.pdbx_strand_id
1 'polypeptide(L)'
;MPETLTVKGKETVLKSLENPLQGDAGNRSQYLREGGEIYFTKCFLCHGDLLDGSGVFGDRFFPKPANFRDPRSILSKPESYAYWRIMKGGQGLPRKFGPWDSAMPAWETVLTEEQAWKTILFIYDTARKPLWTAADPSAQPSAEKGKEIYLDKCAVCHGASGNGDGPAAGYTSPRPRKLSKGQYKIRTTHFGKIPADEDIFNIITQGMPGTAMPSWEHLPPADRWSLVLFLKALSPKFEKAREKGEIAESVVVGDPPPFTLKGLAQGRDLFIKNCSGCHGVKGRNDGESTKRVVNVESDAIWPRNLTKPWTFRRGSGRKDIFLTLRTGLSGTAMPRFSEKT
;
A
#
# COMPACT_ATOMS: atom_id res chain seq x y z
N MET A 1 -0.65 -4.35 32.60
CA MET A 1 0.19 -3.14 32.51
C MET A 1 0.82 -2.88 33.86
N PRO A 2 2.00 -2.25 33.93
CA PRO A 2 2.54 -1.77 35.21
C PRO A 2 1.61 -0.71 35.84
N GLU A 3 1.80 -0.43 37.14
CA GLU A 3 1.03 0.61 37.84
C GLU A 3 1.47 2.02 37.43
N THR A 4 2.79 2.25 37.39
CA THR A 4 3.41 3.48 36.92
C THR A 4 4.20 3.28 35.64
N LEU A 5 4.44 4.38 34.93
CA LEU A 5 5.25 4.46 33.74
C LEU A 5 6.15 5.69 33.82
N THR A 6 7.45 5.49 33.62
CA THR A 6 8.40 6.60 33.45
C THR A 6 8.65 6.85 31.98
N VAL A 7 8.33 8.05 31.47
CA VAL A 7 8.66 8.50 30.12
C VAL A 7 9.54 9.74 30.24
N LYS A 8 10.76 9.72 29.67
CA LYS A 8 11.71 10.85 29.72
C LYS A 8 11.90 11.43 31.14
N GLY A 9 11.97 10.55 32.15
CA GLY A 9 12.16 10.94 33.55
C GLY A 9 10.89 11.39 34.30
N LYS A 10 9.75 11.56 33.61
CA LYS A 10 8.46 11.84 34.25
C LYS A 10 7.75 10.54 34.57
N GLU A 11 7.49 10.30 35.85
CA GLU A 11 6.64 9.19 36.30
C GLU A 11 5.15 9.55 36.15
N THR A 12 4.34 8.60 35.71
CA THR A 12 2.90 8.77 35.49
C THR A 12 2.16 7.52 35.93
N VAL A 13 1.06 7.69 36.67
CA VAL A 13 0.19 6.60 37.10
C VAL A 13 -0.72 6.20 35.94
N LEU A 14 -0.57 4.97 35.43
CA LEU A 14 -1.29 4.53 34.22
C LEU A 14 -2.78 4.30 34.46
N LYS A 15 -3.18 3.93 35.67
CA LYS A 15 -4.58 3.60 35.99
C LYS A 15 -5.53 4.80 35.86
N SER A 16 -5.03 6.01 36.14
CA SER A 16 -5.78 7.27 36.07
C SER A 16 -5.39 8.13 34.86
N LEU A 17 -4.53 7.62 33.98
CA LEU A 17 -4.08 8.36 32.80
C LEU A 17 -5.16 8.29 31.72
N GLU A 18 -5.74 9.44 31.41
CA GLU A 18 -6.69 9.60 30.32
C GLU A 18 -6.04 10.31 29.15
N ASN A 19 -6.59 10.12 27.96
CA ASN A 19 -6.14 10.83 26.78
C ASN A 19 -6.62 12.29 26.86
N PRO A 20 -5.71 13.27 27.01
CA PRO A 20 -6.08 14.66 27.25
C PRO A 20 -6.80 15.30 26.07
N LEU A 21 -6.75 14.68 24.88
CA LEU A 21 -7.35 15.20 23.65
C LEU A 21 -8.82 14.81 23.48
N GLN A 22 -9.35 13.89 24.30
CA GLN A 22 -10.75 13.43 24.18
C GLN A 22 -11.76 14.55 24.46
N GLY A 23 -11.43 15.50 25.34
CA GLY A 23 -12.33 16.60 25.73
C GLY A 23 -12.36 17.78 24.75
N ASP A 24 -11.43 17.83 23.78
CA ASP A 24 -11.31 18.95 22.83
C ASP A 24 -12.01 18.62 21.51
N ALA A 25 -13.34 18.72 21.53
CA ALA A 25 -14.17 18.42 20.36
C ALA A 25 -13.89 19.35 19.16
N GLY A 26 -13.48 20.59 19.41
CA GLY A 26 -13.22 21.59 18.36
C GLY A 26 -12.08 21.20 17.43
N ASN A 27 -11.04 20.55 17.97
CA ASN A 27 -9.87 20.14 17.22
C ASN A 27 -9.84 18.64 16.87
N ARG A 28 -10.89 17.87 17.21
CA ARG A 28 -10.93 16.42 17.04
C ARG A 28 -10.57 15.96 15.61
N SER A 29 -11.14 16.58 14.59
CA SER A 29 -10.88 16.23 13.19
C SER A 29 -9.42 16.48 12.79
N GLN A 30 -8.79 17.51 13.35
CA GLN A 30 -7.37 17.77 13.16
C GLN A 30 -6.53 16.69 13.85
N TYR A 31 -6.83 16.36 15.10
CA TYR A 31 -6.11 15.33 15.87
C TYR A 31 -6.19 13.95 15.22
N LEU A 32 -7.36 13.57 14.70
CA LEU A 32 -7.53 12.31 13.96
C LEU A 32 -6.67 12.26 12.70
N ARG A 33 -6.63 13.37 11.94
CA ARG A 33 -5.78 13.49 10.74
C ARG A 33 -4.30 13.38 11.09
N GLU A 34 -3.82 14.18 12.03
CA GLU A 34 -2.41 14.16 12.46
C GLU A 34 -2.02 12.80 13.06
N GLY A 35 -2.89 12.20 13.86
CA GLY A 35 -2.70 10.84 14.40
C GLY A 35 -2.65 9.77 13.30
N GLY A 36 -3.50 9.90 12.27
CA GLY A 36 -3.49 9.05 11.09
C GLY A 36 -2.19 9.17 10.29
N GLU A 37 -1.69 10.39 10.09
CA GLU A 37 -0.39 10.61 9.42
C GLU A 37 0.76 9.92 10.18
N ILE A 38 0.77 10.02 11.51
CA ILE A 38 1.77 9.32 12.34
C ILE A 38 1.60 7.81 12.20
N TYR A 39 0.38 7.29 12.25
CA TYR A 39 0.09 5.86 12.08
C TYR A 39 0.59 5.33 10.72
N PHE A 40 0.26 6.02 9.63
CA PHE A 40 0.64 5.63 8.26
C PHE A 40 2.11 5.90 7.92
N THR A 41 2.86 6.57 8.78
CA THR A 41 4.31 6.73 8.60
C THR A 41 5.11 5.76 9.47
N LYS A 42 4.57 5.35 10.62
CA LYS A 42 5.33 4.63 11.66
C LYS A 42 4.77 3.26 12.05
N CYS A 43 3.46 3.06 11.95
CA CYS A 43 2.76 1.90 12.51
C CYS A 43 2.21 0.95 11.43
N PHE A 44 1.71 1.48 10.31
CA PHE A 44 0.92 0.70 9.33
C PHE A 44 1.67 -0.47 8.70
N LEU A 45 2.99 -0.37 8.52
CA LEU A 45 3.79 -1.43 7.90
C LEU A 45 3.72 -2.75 8.69
N CYS A 46 3.46 -2.67 9.99
CA CYS A 46 3.22 -3.84 10.84
C CYS A 46 1.73 -4.05 11.11
N HIS A 47 0.99 -2.99 11.45
CA HIS A 47 -0.38 -3.10 11.93
C HIS A 47 -1.48 -3.09 10.85
N GLY A 48 -1.12 -2.86 9.58
CA GLY A 48 -2.07 -2.82 8.47
C GLY A 48 -2.81 -1.49 8.36
N ASP A 49 -3.33 -1.19 7.17
CA ASP A 49 -4.21 -0.05 6.91
C ASP A 49 -5.60 -0.24 7.55
N LEU A 50 -6.02 -1.50 7.74
CA LEU A 50 -7.26 -1.85 8.44
C LEU A 50 -7.07 -2.02 9.96
N LEU A 51 -5.88 -1.75 10.51
CA LEU A 51 -5.58 -1.91 11.94
C LEU A 51 -5.77 -3.35 12.45
N ASP A 52 -5.65 -4.34 11.56
CA ASP A 52 -5.94 -5.75 11.81
C ASP A 52 -4.68 -6.58 12.13
N GLY A 53 -3.50 -5.96 12.13
CA GLY A 53 -2.21 -6.62 12.33
C GLY A 53 -1.61 -7.23 11.05
N SER A 54 -2.25 -7.03 9.90
CA SER A 54 -1.88 -7.63 8.61
C SER A 54 -1.05 -6.67 7.73
N GLY A 55 -0.20 -5.84 8.33
CA GLY A 55 0.71 -4.98 7.57
C GLY A 55 1.67 -5.78 6.69
N VAL A 56 2.40 -5.10 5.79
CA VAL A 56 3.38 -5.73 4.87
C VAL A 56 4.41 -6.62 5.59
N PHE A 57 4.71 -6.31 6.86
CA PHE A 57 5.59 -7.10 7.72
C PHE A 57 4.87 -7.86 8.83
N GLY A 58 3.54 -7.79 8.92
CA GLY A 58 2.75 -8.35 10.03
C GLY A 58 2.99 -9.83 10.28
N ASP A 59 3.02 -10.63 9.21
CA ASP A 59 3.25 -12.07 9.27
C ASP A 59 4.71 -12.48 9.55
N ARG A 60 5.63 -11.52 9.66
CA ARG A 60 7.06 -11.82 9.89
C ARG A 60 7.46 -11.81 11.36
N PHE A 61 6.56 -11.44 12.27
CA PHE A 61 6.84 -11.32 13.68
C PHE A 61 6.08 -12.34 14.51
N PHE A 62 6.72 -12.83 15.58
CA PHE A 62 6.10 -13.63 16.61
C PHE A 62 6.36 -12.99 17.98
N PRO A 63 5.32 -12.65 18.77
CA PRO A 63 3.90 -12.65 18.40
C PRO A 63 3.60 -11.68 17.24
N LYS A 64 2.53 -11.95 16.48
CA LYS A 64 2.07 -11.06 15.40
C LYS A 64 1.68 -9.69 15.96
N PRO A 65 1.76 -8.61 15.16
CA PRO A 65 1.20 -7.32 15.54
C PRO A 65 -0.27 -7.45 15.95
N ALA A 66 -0.67 -6.67 16.95
CA ALA A 66 -2.02 -6.76 17.50
C ALA A 66 -3.07 -6.34 16.45
N ASN A 67 -4.13 -7.14 16.33
CA ASN A 67 -5.36 -6.75 15.67
C ASN A 67 -6.12 -5.80 16.60
N PHE A 68 -6.17 -4.52 16.27
CA PHE A 68 -6.83 -3.51 17.10
C PHE A 68 -8.35 -3.54 16.97
N ARG A 69 -8.89 -4.25 15.97
CA ARG A 69 -10.32 -4.41 15.75
C ARG A 69 -10.94 -5.56 16.54
N ASP A 70 -10.13 -6.51 17.04
CA ASP A 70 -10.65 -7.55 17.94
C ASP A 70 -11.13 -6.88 19.24
N PRO A 71 -12.41 -7.04 19.65
CA PRO A 71 -12.92 -6.47 20.89
C PRO A 71 -12.14 -6.89 22.14
N ARG A 72 -11.44 -8.02 22.10
CA ARG A 72 -10.58 -8.55 23.18
C ARG A 72 -9.16 -7.97 23.18
N SER A 73 -8.81 -7.17 22.17
CA SER A 73 -7.52 -6.51 22.02
C SER A 73 -7.51 -5.17 22.79
N ILE A 74 -6.92 -4.11 22.21
CA ILE A 74 -6.81 -2.78 22.82
C ILE A 74 -8.17 -2.19 23.19
N LEU A 75 -9.26 -2.56 22.50
CA LEU A 75 -10.60 -2.05 22.78
C LEU A 75 -11.14 -2.52 24.13
N SER A 76 -10.62 -3.64 24.67
CA SER A 76 -10.93 -4.12 26.03
C SER A 76 -10.10 -3.44 27.12
N LYS A 77 -9.21 -2.52 26.77
CA LYS A 77 -8.23 -1.89 27.67
C LYS A 77 -8.39 -0.36 27.66
N PRO A 78 -8.08 0.32 28.79
CA PRO A 78 -8.03 1.78 28.80
C PRO A 78 -6.97 2.30 27.83
N GLU A 79 -7.12 3.52 27.31
CA GLU A 79 -6.18 4.13 26.35
C GLU A 79 -4.75 4.25 26.93
N SER A 80 -4.61 4.36 28.25
CA SER A 80 -3.31 4.32 28.93
C SER A 80 -2.52 3.02 28.71
N TYR A 81 -3.21 1.90 28.46
CA TYR A 81 -2.56 0.66 28.05
C TYR A 81 -1.85 0.84 26.70
N ALA A 82 -2.54 1.43 25.72
CA ALA A 82 -1.96 1.68 24.40
C ALA A 82 -0.80 2.70 24.49
N TYR A 83 -0.95 3.74 25.30
CA TYR A 83 0.12 4.69 25.58
C TYR A 83 1.38 4.01 26.12
N TRP A 84 1.23 3.16 27.13
CA TRP A 84 2.35 2.37 27.65
C TRP A 84 3.02 1.50 26.57
N ARG A 85 2.22 0.76 25.78
CA ARG A 85 2.74 -0.10 24.72
C ARG A 85 3.47 0.67 23.62
N ILE A 86 2.99 1.86 23.26
CA ILE A 86 3.65 2.72 22.27
C ILE A 86 4.97 3.27 22.83
N MET A 87 4.95 3.83 24.05
CA MET A 87 6.14 4.49 24.58
C MET A 87 7.28 3.51 24.89
N LYS A 88 6.96 2.30 25.38
CA LYS A 88 7.96 1.31 25.79
C LYS A 88 8.18 0.17 24.80
N GLY A 89 7.30 -0.02 23.83
CA GLY A 89 7.37 -1.14 22.91
C GLY A 89 7.10 -2.49 23.57
N GLY A 90 7.58 -3.54 22.92
CA GLY A 90 7.50 -4.93 23.37
C GLY A 90 8.82 -5.46 23.93
N GLN A 91 9.95 -5.07 23.33
CA GLN A 91 11.27 -5.62 23.67
C GLN A 91 11.73 -5.25 25.08
N GLY A 92 12.18 -6.24 25.84
CA GLY A 92 12.77 -6.04 27.17
C GLY A 92 11.73 -5.86 28.27
N LEU A 93 10.46 -6.18 27.99
CA LEU A 93 9.43 -6.22 29.03
C LEU A 93 9.74 -7.32 30.06
N PRO A 94 9.46 -7.09 31.36
CA PRO A 94 9.64 -8.11 32.40
C PRO A 94 8.97 -9.45 32.04
N ARG A 95 9.62 -10.57 32.40
CA ARG A 95 9.17 -11.94 32.07
C ARG A 95 7.70 -12.23 32.42
N LYS A 96 7.16 -11.59 33.46
CA LYS A 96 5.74 -11.67 33.86
C LYS A 96 4.75 -11.18 32.77
N PHE A 97 5.23 -10.44 31.78
CA PHE A 97 4.46 -9.99 30.63
C PHE A 97 4.69 -10.84 29.37
N GLY A 98 5.44 -11.94 29.47
CA GLY A 98 5.47 -12.97 28.43
C GLY A 98 4.07 -13.59 28.20
N PRO A 99 3.74 -14.03 26.97
CA PRO A 99 4.56 -14.04 25.76
C PRO A 99 4.52 -12.71 24.96
N TRP A 100 4.10 -11.60 25.58
CA TRP A 100 3.86 -10.31 24.90
C TRP A 100 5.11 -9.43 24.70
N ASP A 101 6.30 -10.00 24.88
CA ASP A 101 7.61 -9.46 24.52
C ASP A 101 7.75 -9.45 22.99
N SER A 102 7.13 -8.45 22.36
CA SER A 102 6.96 -8.37 20.91
C SER A 102 8.08 -7.57 20.24
N ALA A 103 8.19 -7.70 18.91
CA ALA A 103 9.09 -6.88 18.09
C ALA A 103 8.67 -5.40 17.98
N MET A 104 7.66 -4.96 18.74
CA MET A 104 7.21 -3.57 18.74
C MET A 104 8.32 -2.67 19.32
N PRO A 105 8.84 -1.68 18.58
CA PRO A 105 9.88 -0.80 19.09
C PRO A 105 9.33 0.17 20.14
N ALA A 106 10.21 0.69 20.98
CA ALA A 106 9.90 1.79 21.89
C ALA A 106 9.86 3.11 21.12
N TRP A 107 8.74 3.84 21.19
CA TRP A 107 8.56 5.11 20.50
C TRP A 107 8.86 6.34 21.35
N GLU A 108 9.23 6.18 22.63
CA GLU A 108 9.45 7.31 23.53
C GLU A 108 10.55 8.29 23.09
N THR A 109 11.52 7.84 22.30
CA THR A 109 12.59 8.69 21.76
C THR A 109 12.21 9.37 20.45
N VAL A 110 11.13 8.93 19.80
CA VAL A 110 10.71 9.38 18.47
C VAL A 110 9.44 10.23 18.52
N LEU A 111 8.51 9.90 19.41
CA LEU A 111 7.22 10.59 19.55
C LEU A 111 7.22 11.53 20.76
N THR A 112 6.53 12.65 20.62
CA THR A 112 6.08 13.44 21.76
C THR A 112 4.87 12.79 22.43
N GLU A 113 4.58 13.17 23.68
CA GLU A 113 3.39 12.69 24.40
C GLU A 113 2.10 13.02 23.63
N GLU A 114 1.98 14.24 23.13
CA GLU A 114 0.84 14.67 22.31
C GLU A 114 0.72 13.86 21.01
N GLN A 115 1.82 13.59 20.31
CA GLN A 115 1.82 12.75 19.10
C GLN A 115 1.36 11.32 19.39
N ALA A 116 1.80 10.74 20.51
CA ALA A 116 1.32 9.43 20.94
C ALA A 116 -0.19 9.45 21.20
N TRP A 117 -0.70 10.48 21.89
CA TRP A 117 -2.13 10.62 22.15
C TRP A 117 -2.98 10.83 20.90
N LYS A 118 -2.52 11.63 19.93
CA LYS A 118 -3.18 11.77 18.61
C LYS A 118 -3.23 10.44 17.88
N THR A 119 -2.13 9.67 17.90
CA THR A 119 -2.06 8.34 17.28
C THR A 119 -3.03 7.37 17.95
N ILE A 120 -3.11 7.36 19.28
CA ILE A 120 -4.05 6.52 20.05
C ILE A 120 -5.49 6.91 19.73
N LEU A 121 -5.79 8.22 19.70
CA LEU A 121 -7.11 8.73 19.35
C LEU A 121 -7.54 8.21 17.96
N PHE A 122 -6.66 8.32 16.96
CA PHE A 122 -6.89 7.80 15.62
C PHE A 122 -7.12 6.28 15.62
N ILE A 123 -6.29 5.51 16.31
CA ILE A 123 -6.38 4.04 16.37
C ILE A 123 -7.74 3.62 16.95
N TYR A 124 -8.12 4.19 18.09
CA TYR A 124 -9.37 3.82 18.78
C TYR A 124 -10.62 4.29 18.02
N ASP A 125 -10.60 5.48 17.42
CA ASP A 125 -11.70 5.98 16.59
C ASP A 125 -11.91 5.09 15.36
N THR A 126 -10.82 4.75 14.66
CA THR A 126 -10.85 3.93 13.44
C THR A 126 -11.20 2.47 13.73
N ALA A 127 -10.66 1.89 14.81
CA ALA A 127 -10.94 0.50 15.19
C ALA A 127 -12.42 0.27 15.56
N ARG A 128 -13.09 1.29 16.13
CA ARG A 128 -14.51 1.24 16.48
C ARG A 128 -15.45 1.44 15.29
N LYS A 129 -15.02 2.19 14.27
CA LYS A 129 -15.79 2.37 13.04
C LYS A 129 -15.89 1.06 12.27
N PRO A 130 -17.05 0.68 11.72
CA PRO A 130 -17.15 -0.51 10.88
C PRO A 130 -16.28 -0.33 9.62
N LEU A 131 -15.73 -1.44 9.10
CA LEU A 131 -14.91 -1.43 7.88
C LEU A 131 -15.70 -1.00 6.64
N TRP A 132 -17.02 -1.18 6.69
CA TRP A 132 -17.95 -0.81 5.65
C TRP A 132 -19.21 -0.25 6.30
N THR A 133 -19.70 0.86 5.77
CA THR A 133 -21.12 1.21 5.89
C THR A 133 -21.88 0.32 4.91
N ALA A 134 -23.08 -0.14 5.28
CA ALA A 134 -23.90 -0.89 4.33
C ALA A 134 -23.98 -0.13 3.00
N ALA A 135 -23.44 -0.72 1.94
CA ALA A 135 -23.50 -0.13 0.63
C ALA A 135 -24.99 -0.03 0.27
N ASP A 136 -25.44 1.16 -0.11
CA ASP A 136 -26.73 1.28 -0.77
C ASP A 136 -26.60 0.53 -2.11
N PRO A 137 -27.31 -0.59 -2.31
CA PRO A 137 -27.20 -1.38 -3.54
C PRO A 137 -27.63 -0.59 -4.79
N SER A 138 -28.36 0.52 -4.59
CA SER A 138 -28.83 1.40 -5.66
C SER A 138 -27.89 2.57 -5.97
N ALA A 139 -26.87 2.80 -5.14
CA ALA A 139 -25.94 3.91 -5.34
C ALA A 139 -25.08 3.67 -6.59
N GLN A 140 -25.22 4.58 -7.55
CA GLN A 140 -24.42 4.58 -8.77
C GLN A 140 -23.02 5.15 -8.51
N PRO A 141 -21.97 4.62 -9.17
CA PRO A 141 -20.63 5.18 -9.05
C PRO A 141 -20.57 6.66 -9.48
N SER A 142 -19.85 7.50 -8.73
CA SER A 142 -19.65 8.92 -9.05
C SER A 142 -18.23 9.40 -8.74
N ALA A 143 -17.77 10.43 -9.46
CA ALA A 143 -16.44 11.01 -9.21
C ALA A 143 -16.38 11.74 -7.86
N GLU A 144 -17.49 12.30 -7.41
CA GLU A 144 -17.63 12.98 -6.12
C GLU A 144 -17.44 11.98 -4.98
N LYS A 145 -18.12 10.82 -5.04
CA LYS A 145 -17.94 9.75 -4.06
C LYS A 145 -16.51 9.21 -4.10
N GLY A 146 -15.95 9.06 -5.30
CA GLY A 146 -14.57 8.66 -5.49
C GLY A 146 -13.57 9.61 -4.84
N LYS A 147 -13.82 10.92 -4.93
CA LYS A 147 -13.00 11.96 -4.28
C LYS A 147 -13.03 11.84 -2.77
N GLU A 148 -14.21 11.65 -2.17
CA GLU A 148 -14.35 11.46 -0.72
C GLU A 148 -13.52 10.26 -0.24
N ILE A 149 -13.72 9.10 -0.88
CA ILE A 149 -13.00 7.88 -0.54
C ILE A 149 -11.50 8.08 -0.76
N TYR A 150 -11.10 8.70 -1.87
CA TYR A 150 -9.70 8.93 -2.18
C TYR A 150 -9.02 9.81 -1.12
N LEU A 151 -9.66 10.90 -0.70
CA LEU A 151 -9.12 11.80 0.31
C LEU A 151 -9.01 11.12 1.68
N ASP A 152 -9.98 10.28 2.04
CA ASP A 152 -9.97 9.55 3.31
C ASP A 152 -8.97 8.38 3.32
N LYS A 153 -8.81 7.67 2.20
CA LYS A 153 -8.11 6.38 2.15
C LYS A 153 -6.80 6.39 1.39
N CYS A 154 -6.72 7.11 0.27
CA CYS A 154 -5.63 7.00 -0.70
C CYS A 154 -4.62 8.15 -0.59
N ALA A 155 -5.09 9.35 -0.23
CA ALA A 155 -4.30 10.58 -0.23
C ALA A 155 -3.14 10.56 0.78
N VAL A 156 -3.21 9.76 1.84
CA VAL A 156 -2.12 9.58 2.80
C VAL A 156 -0.82 9.10 2.14
N CYS A 157 -0.93 8.29 1.08
CA CYS A 157 0.20 7.83 0.28
C CYS A 157 0.30 8.63 -1.03
N HIS A 158 -0.81 8.79 -1.76
CA HIS A 158 -0.78 9.35 -3.11
C HIS A 158 -0.85 10.89 -3.18
N GLY A 159 -1.10 11.57 -2.05
CA GLY A 159 -1.33 13.00 -1.98
C GLY A 159 -2.72 13.41 -2.46
N ALA A 160 -3.25 14.53 -1.96
CA ALA A 160 -4.60 15.01 -2.30
C ALA A 160 -4.79 15.28 -3.81
N SER A 161 -3.72 15.67 -4.51
CA SER A 161 -3.69 15.91 -5.95
C SER A 161 -3.20 14.72 -6.78
N GLY A 162 -2.91 13.57 -6.15
CA GLY A 162 -2.40 12.39 -6.84
C GLY A 162 -0.96 12.51 -7.32
N ASN A 163 -0.14 13.35 -6.70
CA ASN A 163 1.24 13.57 -7.09
C ASN A 163 2.26 12.60 -6.46
N GLY A 164 1.77 11.61 -5.69
CA GLY A 164 2.62 10.64 -5.00
C GLY A 164 3.45 11.27 -3.88
N ASP A 165 2.91 12.30 -3.25
CA ASP A 165 3.54 13.19 -2.27
C ASP A 165 2.74 13.26 -0.95
N GLY A 166 1.93 12.24 -0.68
CA GLY A 166 1.26 12.11 0.61
C GLY A 166 2.27 11.96 1.77
N PRO A 167 1.85 12.24 3.02
CA PRO A 167 2.74 12.16 4.19
C PRO A 167 3.44 10.81 4.35
N ALA A 168 2.82 9.71 3.93
CA ALA A 168 3.40 8.36 3.95
C ALA A 168 4.29 8.03 2.74
N ALA A 169 4.33 8.87 1.69
CA ALA A 169 5.03 8.58 0.45
C ALA A 169 6.54 8.31 0.66
N GLY A 170 7.18 9.03 1.58
CA GLY A 170 8.60 8.87 1.91
C GLY A 170 8.93 7.57 2.66
N TYR A 171 7.93 6.89 3.22
CA TYR A 171 8.09 5.69 4.05
C TYR A 171 7.78 4.39 3.29
N THR A 172 7.51 4.49 1.99
CA THR A 172 7.20 3.35 1.13
C THR A 172 8.24 3.21 0.02
N SER A 173 8.58 1.97 -0.32
CA SER A 173 9.43 1.64 -1.46
C SER A 173 8.79 0.49 -2.24
N PRO A 174 8.41 0.67 -3.52
CA PRO A 174 8.54 1.88 -4.35
C PRO A 174 7.73 3.07 -3.81
N ARG A 175 8.03 4.30 -4.28
CA ARG A 175 7.18 5.46 -3.96
C ARG A 175 5.79 5.32 -4.61
N PRO A 176 4.75 5.96 -4.03
CA PRO A 176 3.41 5.93 -4.59
C PRO A 176 3.38 6.53 -6.00
N ARG A 177 2.50 6.01 -6.86
CA ARG A 177 2.36 6.50 -8.23
C ARG A 177 1.85 7.94 -8.24
N LYS A 178 2.43 8.76 -9.13
CA LYS A 178 1.88 10.05 -9.55
C LYS A 178 0.69 9.82 -10.48
N LEU A 179 -0.50 9.63 -9.90
CA LEU A 179 -1.77 9.37 -10.59
C LEU A 179 -2.17 10.53 -11.50
N SER A 180 -1.81 11.77 -11.13
CA SER A 180 -2.02 12.99 -11.93
C SER A 180 -1.39 12.94 -13.34
N LYS A 181 -0.38 12.09 -13.56
CA LYS A 181 0.24 11.89 -14.88
C LYS A 181 -0.58 11.00 -15.82
N GLY A 182 -1.59 10.27 -15.33
CA GLY A 182 -2.37 9.32 -16.14
C GLY A 182 -1.54 8.17 -16.72
N GLN A 183 -0.38 7.87 -16.11
CA GLN A 183 0.53 6.81 -16.56
C GLN A 183 0.50 5.64 -15.60
N TYR A 184 -0.07 4.52 -16.04
CA TYR A 184 -0.23 3.31 -15.24
C TYR A 184 0.75 2.22 -15.68
N LYS A 185 1.42 1.60 -14.71
CA LYS A 185 2.41 0.53 -14.95
C LYS A 185 1.75 -0.72 -15.50
N ILE A 186 0.65 -1.14 -14.89
CA ILE A 186 -0.08 -2.37 -15.19
C ILE A 186 -1.30 -1.96 -16.02
N ARG A 187 -1.36 -2.48 -17.26
CA ARG A 187 -2.40 -2.16 -18.26
C ARG A 187 -2.65 -3.35 -19.17
N THR A 188 -3.86 -3.58 -19.65
CA THR A 188 -4.12 -4.53 -20.74
C THR A 188 -3.92 -3.89 -22.11
N THR A 189 -3.91 -2.55 -22.17
CA THR A 189 -3.76 -1.79 -23.42
C THR A 189 -2.33 -1.72 -23.96
N HIS A 190 -2.20 -1.37 -25.24
CA HIS A 190 -0.92 -1.20 -25.92
C HIS A 190 0.02 -0.21 -25.18
N PHE A 191 1.34 -0.40 -25.30
CA PHE A 191 2.33 0.45 -24.60
C PHE A 191 2.16 1.94 -24.94
N GLY A 192 2.16 2.79 -23.91
CA GLY A 192 1.99 4.25 -24.05
C GLY A 192 0.54 4.75 -24.01
N LYS A 193 -0.43 3.88 -24.29
CA LYS A 193 -1.86 4.18 -24.20
C LYS A 193 -2.37 4.26 -22.76
N ILE A 194 -3.53 4.89 -22.58
CA ILE A 194 -4.21 4.93 -21.27
C ILE A 194 -4.60 3.50 -20.83
N PRO A 195 -4.65 3.21 -19.51
CA PRO A 195 -5.23 1.96 -19.03
C PRO A 195 -6.69 1.82 -19.45
N ALA A 196 -7.19 0.58 -19.53
CA ALA A 196 -8.64 0.34 -19.48
C ALA A 196 -9.16 0.66 -18.08
N ASP A 197 -10.45 0.93 -17.93
CA ASP A 197 -11.02 1.26 -16.63
C ASP A 197 -10.96 0.04 -15.68
N GLU A 198 -11.09 -1.18 -16.24
CA GLU A 198 -10.91 -2.45 -15.55
C GLU A 198 -9.48 -2.64 -15.02
N ASP A 199 -8.47 -2.10 -15.70
CA ASP A 199 -7.09 -2.15 -15.18
C ASP A 199 -7.00 -1.39 -13.86
N ILE A 200 -7.59 -0.18 -13.80
CA ILE A 200 -7.58 0.66 -12.61
C ILE A 200 -8.40 -0.02 -11.50
N PHE A 201 -9.59 -0.51 -11.84
CA PHE A 201 -10.46 -1.23 -10.91
C PHE A 201 -9.76 -2.45 -10.30
N ASN A 202 -9.10 -3.28 -11.12
CA ASN A 202 -8.42 -4.48 -10.65
C ASN A 202 -7.20 -4.16 -9.77
N ILE A 203 -6.44 -3.12 -10.09
CA ILE A 203 -5.31 -2.68 -9.25
C ILE A 203 -5.81 -2.18 -7.89
N ILE A 204 -6.90 -1.42 -7.84
CA ILE A 204 -7.51 -0.98 -6.57
C ILE A 204 -7.97 -2.20 -5.79
N THR A 205 -8.69 -3.11 -6.46
CA THR A 205 -9.25 -4.32 -5.84
C THR A 205 -8.18 -5.20 -5.22
N GLN A 206 -7.13 -5.53 -5.98
CA GLN A 206 -6.14 -6.53 -5.57
C GLN A 206 -4.95 -5.91 -4.83
N GLY A 207 -4.81 -4.58 -4.88
CA GLY A 207 -3.60 -3.89 -4.46
C GLY A 207 -2.44 -4.12 -5.43
N MET A 208 -1.22 -3.91 -4.96
CA MET A 208 -0.02 -4.17 -5.78
C MET A 208 0.99 -5.05 -5.02
N PRO A 209 1.10 -6.35 -5.38
CA PRO A 209 1.99 -7.28 -4.71
C PRO A 209 3.45 -6.80 -4.62
N GLY A 210 4.07 -7.03 -3.46
CA GLY A 210 5.44 -6.61 -3.17
C GLY A 210 5.62 -5.09 -3.08
N THR A 211 4.56 -4.36 -2.73
CA THR A 211 4.57 -2.92 -2.43
C THR A 211 3.75 -2.62 -1.19
N ALA A 212 3.69 -1.35 -0.78
CA ALA A 212 2.84 -0.90 0.32
C ALA A 212 1.38 -0.62 -0.09
N MET A 213 0.99 -0.83 -1.36
CA MET A 213 -0.39 -0.61 -1.80
C MET A 213 -1.27 -1.83 -1.46
N PRO A 214 -2.19 -1.71 -0.49
CA PRO A 214 -3.02 -2.83 -0.02
C PRO A 214 -4.17 -3.13 -1.00
N SER A 215 -4.85 -4.24 -0.74
CA SER A 215 -6.11 -4.60 -1.39
C SER A 215 -7.28 -3.78 -0.83
N TRP A 216 -8.12 -3.28 -1.73
CA TRP A 216 -9.38 -2.59 -1.39
C TRP A 216 -10.60 -3.42 -1.74
N GLU A 217 -10.46 -4.75 -1.85
CA GLU A 217 -11.57 -5.66 -2.16
C GLU A 217 -12.72 -5.59 -1.15
N HIS A 218 -12.41 -5.24 0.10
CA HIS A 218 -13.38 -5.02 1.17
C HIS A 218 -14.32 -3.83 0.90
N LEU A 219 -13.96 -2.91 0.00
CA LEU A 219 -14.86 -1.85 -0.44
C LEU A 219 -15.89 -2.41 -1.44
N PRO A 220 -17.16 -1.96 -1.37
CA PRO A 220 -18.17 -2.29 -2.35
C PRO A 220 -17.71 -1.99 -3.78
N PRO A 221 -18.12 -2.78 -4.80
CA PRO A 221 -17.76 -2.52 -6.19
C PRO A 221 -18.11 -1.10 -6.65
N ALA A 222 -19.26 -0.54 -6.23
CA ALA A 222 -19.67 0.81 -6.59
C ALA A 222 -18.69 1.90 -6.10
N ASP A 223 -18.14 1.72 -4.89
CA ASP A 223 -17.13 2.61 -4.32
C ASP A 223 -15.79 2.50 -5.06
N ARG A 224 -15.39 1.28 -5.44
CA ARG A 224 -14.18 1.06 -6.26
C ARG A 224 -14.32 1.65 -7.66
N TRP A 225 -15.50 1.56 -8.28
CA TRP A 225 -15.78 2.24 -9.55
C TRP A 225 -15.81 3.77 -9.40
N SER A 226 -16.33 4.28 -8.29
CA SER A 226 -16.28 5.72 -7.98
C SER A 226 -14.83 6.22 -7.91
N LEU A 227 -13.93 5.46 -7.28
CA LEU A 227 -12.50 5.74 -7.29
C LEU A 227 -11.94 5.76 -8.73
N VAL A 228 -12.29 4.82 -9.60
CA VAL A 228 -11.85 4.82 -11.01
C VAL A 228 -12.23 6.14 -11.70
N LEU A 229 -13.47 6.58 -11.56
CA LEU A 229 -13.95 7.85 -12.13
C LEU A 229 -13.15 9.04 -11.63
N PHE A 230 -12.94 9.13 -10.31
CA PHE A 230 -12.14 10.21 -9.73
C PHE A 230 -10.67 10.18 -10.18
N LEU A 231 -10.05 8.99 -10.24
CA LEU A 231 -8.65 8.85 -10.66
C LEU A 231 -8.44 9.27 -12.13
N LYS A 232 -9.45 9.08 -12.99
CA LYS A 232 -9.42 9.60 -14.36
C LYS A 232 -9.48 11.13 -14.39
N ALA A 233 -10.27 11.74 -13.51
CA ALA A 233 -10.37 13.20 -13.38
C ALA A 233 -9.08 13.86 -12.87
N LEU A 234 -8.18 13.12 -12.20
CA LEU A 234 -6.88 13.64 -11.76
C LEU A 234 -5.90 13.95 -12.92
N SER A 235 -6.16 13.47 -14.14
CA SER A 235 -5.24 13.66 -15.26
C SER A 235 -5.95 14.09 -16.54
N PRO A 236 -5.52 15.21 -17.18
CA PRO A 236 -6.08 15.62 -18.47
C PRO A 236 -5.78 14.62 -19.60
N LYS A 237 -4.90 13.63 -19.37
CA LYS A 237 -4.60 12.59 -20.35
C LYS A 237 -5.82 11.75 -20.71
N PHE A 238 -6.71 11.47 -19.74
CA PHE A 238 -7.91 10.68 -19.99
C PHE A 238 -8.93 11.44 -20.83
N GLU A 239 -9.14 12.71 -20.53
CA GLU A 239 -10.02 13.57 -21.31
C GLU A 239 -9.53 13.73 -22.75
N LYS A 240 -8.25 14.03 -22.93
CA LYS A 240 -7.64 14.14 -24.27
C LYS A 240 -7.71 12.84 -25.07
N ALA A 241 -7.63 11.69 -24.41
CA ALA A 241 -7.79 10.40 -25.07
C ALA A 241 -9.24 10.22 -25.54
N ARG A 242 -10.22 10.59 -24.71
CA ARG A 242 -11.65 10.58 -25.05
C ARG A 242 -11.96 11.49 -26.23
N GLU A 243 -11.50 12.74 -26.21
CA GLU A 243 -11.70 13.71 -27.31
C GLU A 243 -11.14 13.22 -28.64
N LYS A 244 -10.03 12.47 -28.61
CA LYS A 244 -9.41 11.87 -29.80
C LYS A 244 -10.07 10.56 -30.25
N GLY A 245 -11.10 10.09 -29.54
CA GLY A 245 -11.69 8.77 -29.78
C GLY A 245 -10.70 7.62 -29.56
N GLU A 246 -9.66 7.80 -28.74
CA GLU A 246 -8.74 6.71 -28.40
C GLU A 246 -9.47 5.68 -27.53
N ILE A 247 -9.78 4.53 -28.11
CA ILE A 247 -10.34 3.40 -27.39
C ILE A 247 -9.21 2.67 -26.66
N ALA A 248 -9.43 2.37 -25.38
CA ALA A 248 -8.54 1.55 -24.55
C ALA A 248 -8.63 0.06 -24.95
N GLU A 249 -8.27 -0.27 -26.19
CA GLU A 249 -8.31 -1.65 -26.68
C GLU A 249 -7.29 -2.51 -25.93
N SER A 250 -7.79 -3.62 -25.38
CA SER A 250 -7.00 -4.57 -24.62
C SER A 250 -6.30 -5.56 -25.56
N VAL A 251 -5.03 -5.85 -25.27
CA VAL A 251 -4.27 -6.89 -25.99
C VAL A 251 -4.92 -8.24 -25.74
N VAL A 252 -5.28 -8.94 -26.82
CA VAL A 252 -5.79 -10.31 -26.75
C VAL A 252 -4.69 -11.26 -26.30
N VAL A 253 -4.92 -11.97 -25.19
CA VAL A 253 -4.01 -12.98 -24.65
C VAL A 253 -4.62 -14.36 -24.88
N GLY A 254 -4.07 -15.08 -25.87
CA GLY A 254 -4.42 -16.47 -26.11
C GLY A 254 -3.97 -17.40 -24.99
N ASP A 255 -4.37 -18.67 -25.08
CA ASP A 255 -3.92 -19.65 -24.10
C ASP A 255 -2.41 -19.92 -24.19
N PRO A 256 -1.72 -20.03 -23.03
CA PRO A 256 -0.30 -20.30 -23.04
C PRO A 256 0.00 -21.65 -23.72
N PRO A 257 1.03 -21.74 -24.58
CA PRO A 257 1.40 -23.00 -25.22
C PRO A 257 1.74 -24.07 -24.17
N PRO A 258 1.58 -25.37 -24.47
CA PRO A 258 1.95 -26.42 -23.52
C PRO A 258 3.44 -26.36 -23.19
N PHE A 259 3.80 -26.85 -22.00
CA PHE A 259 5.19 -26.94 -21.61
C PHE A 259 5.91 -27.98 -22.47
N THR A 260 7.09 -27.61 -23.00
CA THR A 260 7.99 -28.52 -23.72
C THR A 260 9.44 -28.18 -23.38
N LEU A 261 10.34 -29.18 -23.38
CA LEU A 261 11.77 -28.94 -23.16
C LEU A 261 12.38 -28.05 -24.26
N LYS A 262 11.92 -28.22 -25.50
CA LYS A 262 12.31 -27.36 -26.64
C LYS A 262 11.90 -25.91 -26.40
N GLY A 263 10.65 -25.67 -25.99
CA GLY A 263 10.15 -24.33 -25.68
C GLY A 263 10.88 -23.70 -24.49
N LEU A 264 11.24 -24.49 -23.48
CA LEU A 264 12.05 -24.03 -22.36
C LEU A 264 13.45 -23.60 -22.80
N ALA A 265 14.14 -24.39 -23.64
CA ALA A 265 15.45 -24.05 -24.18
C ALA A 265 15.40 -22.76 -25.02
N GLN A 266 14.43 -22.64 -25.92
CA GLN A 266 14.20 -21.43 -26.71
C GLN A 266 13.91 -20.20 -25.83
N GLY A 267 13.07 -20.36 -24.82
CA GLY A 267 12.75 -19.30 -23.85
C GLY A 267 13.97 -18.85 -23.06
N ARG A 268 14.84 -19.79 -22.65
CA ARG A 268 16.12 -19.49 -21.98
C ARG A 268 17.03 -18.64 -22.87
N ASP A 269 17.18 -19.01 -24.14
CA ASP A 269 18.03 -18.28 -25.08
C ASP A 269 17.51 -16.85 -25.30
N LEU A 270 16.19 -16.70 -25.47
CA LEU A 270 15.55 -15.39 -25.57
C LEU A 270 15.73 -14.56 -24.31
N PHE A 271 15.62 -15.16 -23.12
CA PHE A 271 15.80 -14.48 -21.85
C PHE A 271 17.23 -13.97 -21.67
N ILE A 272 18.25 -14.79 -21.98
CA ILE A 272 19.65 -14.37 -21.90
C ILE A 272 19.92 -13.22 -22.88
N LYS A 273 19.37 -13.27 -24.09
CA LYS A 273 19.60 -12.21 -25.08
C LYS A 273 18.91 -10.90 -24.73
N ASN A 274 17.69 -10.95 -24.20
CA ASN A 274 16.82 -9.76 -24.10
C ASN A 274 16.58 -9.26 -22.68
N CYS A 275 16.83 -10.08 -21.66
CA CYS A 275 16.38 -9.80 -20.28
C CYS A 275 17.52 -9.81 -19.26
N SER A 276 18.54 -10.66 -19.44
CA SER A 276 19.57 -10.86 -18.41
C SER A 276 20.44 -9.63 -18.15
N GLY A 277 20.53 -8.69 -19.09
CA GLY A 277 21.22 -7.42 -18.87
C GLY A 277 20.68 -6.65 -17.65
N CYS A 278 19.36 -6.70 -17.40
CA CYS A 278 18.72 -6.07 -16.25
C CYS A 278 18.32 -7.06 -15.15
N HIS A 279 17.93 -8.29 -15.50
CA HIS A 279 17.44 -9.27 -14.52
C HIS A 279 18.51 -10.26 -14.04
N GLY A 280 19.68 -10.30 -14.68
CA GLY A 280 20.72 -11.30 -14.46
C GLY A 280 20.40 -12.64 -15.11
N VAL A 281 21.41 -13.46 -15.38
CA VAL A 281 21.24 -14.75 -16.09
C VAL A 281 20.40 -15.77 -15.32
N LYS A 282 20.36 -15.65 -13.99
CA LYS A 282 19.49 -16.46 -13.10
C LYS A 282 18.20 -15.73 -12.72
N GLY A 283 17.92 -14.57 -13.32
CA GLY A 283 16.75 -13.77 -13.01
C GLY A 283 16.76 -13.17 -11.60
N ARG A 284 17.92 -13.04 -10.96
CA ARG A 284 18.02 -12.68 -9.55
C ARG A 284 17.99 -11.19 -9.28
N ASN A 285 17.88 -10.35 -10.31
CA ASN A 285 18.03 -8.89 -10.33
C ASN A 285 19.47 -8.37 -10.22
N ASP A 286 20.43 -9.17 -10.68
CA ASP A 286 21.87 -8.96 -10.61
C ASP A 286 22.52 -8.84 -12.01
N GLY A 287 21.79 -8.27 -12.97
CA GLY A 287 22.32 -7.98 -14.30
C GLY A 287 23.32 -6.82 -14.29
N GLU A 288 24.23 -6.81 -15.26
CA GLU A 288 25.27 -5.77 -15.36
C GLU A 288 24.68 -4.35 -15.47
N SER A 289 23.56 -4.22 -16.19
CA SER A 289 22.86 -2.94 -16.38
C SER A 289 21.86 -2.63 -15.28
N THR A 290 21.67 -3.50 -14.28
CA THR A 290 20.67 -3.29 -13.22
C THR A 290 20.89 -1.96 -12.49
N LYS A 291 22.13 -1.65 -12.11
CA LYS A 291 22.43 -0.39 -11.38
C LYS A 291 22.21 0.86 -12.24
N ARG A 292 22.24 0.75 -13.57
CA ARG A 292 22.06 1.87 -14.51
C ARG A 292 20.60 2.27 -14.70
N VAL A 293 19.66 1.35 -14.46
CA VAL A 293 18.22 1.59 -14.61
C VAL A 293 17.51 1.94 -13.29
N VAL A 294 18.27 1.98 -12.19
CA VAL A 294 17.77 2.30 -10.86
C VAL A 294 18.19 3.71 -10.49
N ASN A 295 17.24 4.52 -10.07
CA ASN A 295 17.45 5.84 -9.50
C ASN A 295 16.35 6.10 -8.46
N VAL A 296 16.76 6.20 -7.20
CA VAL A 296 15.86 6.39 -6.05
C VAL A 296 15.18 7.77 -6.10
N GLU A 297 15.88 8.80 -6.57
CA GLU A 297 15.36 10.18 -6.69
C GLU A 297 14.22 10.26 -7.72
N SER A 298 14.31 9.47 -8.79
CA SER A 298 13.31 9.43 -9.87
C SER A 298 12.26 8.31 -9.72
N ASP A 299 12.26 7.55 -8.60
CA ASP A 299 11.44 6.34 -8.40
C ASP A 299 11.67 5.26 -9.48
N ALA A 300 12.83 5.31 -10.15
CA ALA A 300 13.29 4.24 -11.02
C ALA A 300 13.82 3.10 -10.14
N ILE A 301 13.06 2.02 -10.08
CA ILE A 301 13.29 0.95 -9.12
C ILE A 301 14.03 -0.24 -9.71
N TRP A 302 14.55 -1.05 -8.80
CA TRP A 302 15.15 -2.34 -9.12
C TRP A 302 14.21 -3.24 -9.93
N PRO A 303 14.72 -3.86 -11.01
CA PRO A 303 14.12 -5.05 -11.59
C PRO A 303 13.81 -6.06 -10.48
N ARG A 304 12.65 -6.73 -10.59
CA ARG A 304 12.29 -7.74 -9.60
C ARG A 304 13.22 -8.94 -9.71
N ASN A 305 13.50 -9.55 -8.56
CA ASN A 305 14.06 -10.89 -8.53
C ASN A 305 12.98 -11.87 -9.01
N LEU A 306 13.16 -12.36 -10.23
CA LEU A 306 12.22 -13.23 -10.93
C LEU A 306 12.12 -14.63 -10.29
N THR A 307 13.03 -14.99 -9.38
CA THR A 307 12.91 -16.22 -8.57
C THR A 307 11.96 -16.06 -7.38
N LYS A 308 11.37 -14.87 -7.18
CA LYS A 308 10.41 -14.55 -6.11
C LYS A 308 9.05 -14.16 -6.73
N PRO A 309 8.27 -15.12 -7.26
CA PRO A 309 7.04 -14.84 -8.03
C PRO A 309 5.99 -14.05 -7.25
N TRP A 310 5.95 -14.15 -5.92
CA TRP A 310 5.07 -13.35 -5.05
C TRP A 310 5.36 -11.83 -5.06
N THR A 311 6.42 -11.39 -5.75
CA THR A 311 6.77 -9.96 -5.92
C THR A 311 6.37 -9.39 -7.29
N PHE A 312 5.74 -10.21 -8.14
CA PHE A 312 5.37 -9.82 -9.50
C PHE A 312 4.15 -8.91 -9.44
N ARG A 313 4.27 -7.73 -10.07
CA ARG A 313 3.27 -6.66 -9.90
C ARG A 313 1.90 -6.95 -10.49
N ARG A 314 1.88 -7.62 -11.64
CA ARG A 314 0.62 -8.03 -12.29
C ARG A 314 0.11 -9.36 -11.72
N GLY A 315 1.04 -10.26 -11.43
CA GLY A 315 0.75 -11.63 -11.07
C GLY A 315 1.86 -12.55 -11.57
N SER A 316 1.92 -13.77 -11.04
CA SER A 316 2.88 -14.80 -11.42
C SER A 316 2.32 -15.82 -12.40
N GLY A 317 1.06 -15.68 -12.81
CA GLY A 317 0.44 -16.52 -13.82
C GLY A 317 1.08 -16.34 -15.19
N ARG A 318 1.04 -17.39 -16.03
CA ARG A 318 1.61 -17.34 -17.39
C ARG A 318 0.99 -16.24 -18.24
N LYS A 319 -0.33 -16.01 -18.13
CA LYS A 319 -1.04 -14.92 -18.82
C LYS A 319 -0.58 -13.54 -18.31
N ASP A 320 -0.35 -13.37 -17.01
CA ASP A 320 0.14 -12.10 -16.44
C ASP A 320 1.56 -11.78 -16.87
N ILE A 321 2.45 -12.78 -16.84
CA ILE A 321 3.83 -12.63 -17.29
C ILE A 321 3.83 -12.28 -18.78
N PHE A 322 3.07 -13.02 -19.60
CA PHE A 322 2.93 -12.74 -21.01
C PHE A 322 2.43 -11.31 -21.27
N LEU A 323 1.35 -10.90 -20.61
CA LEU A 323 0.79 -9.56 -20.76
C LEU A 323 1.80 -8.48 -20.33
N THR A 324 2.55 -8.71 -19.26
CA THR A 324 3.63 -7.80 -18.83
C THR A 324 4.69 -7.63 -19.92
N LEU A 325 5.09 -8.71 -20.59
CA LEU A 325 6.02 -8.63 -21.72
C LEU A 325 5.39 -7.90 -22.92
N ARG A 326 4.09 -8.10 -23.20
CA ARG A 326 3.42 -7.48 -24.36
C ARG A 326 3.11 -6.00 -24.17
N THR A 327 2.69 -5.58 -22.97
CA THR A 327 2.27 -4.20 -22.69
C THR A 327 3.38 -3.33 -22.14
N GLY A 328 4.50 -3.94 -21.70
CA GLY A 328 5.56 -3.30 -20.93
C GLY A 328 5.07 -2.72 -19.61
N LEU A 329 5.96 -2.00 -18.91
CA LEU A 329 5.62 -1.27 -17.68
C LEU A 329 5.90 0.22 -17.85
N SER A 330 4.84 1.00 -18.09
CA SER A 330 4.96 2.45 -18.33
C SER A 330 5.69 3.18 -17.19
N GLY A 331 6.54 4.13 -17.56
CA GLY A 331 7.33 4.91 -16.61
C GLY A 331 8.44 4.09 -15.93
N THR A 332 8.88 2.99 -16.55
CA THR A 332 10.03 2.20 -16.12
C THR A 332 10.90 1.83 -17.32
N ALA A 333 12.10 1.29 -17.06
CA ALA A 333 12.99 0.78 -18.10
C ALA A 333 12.52 -0.56 -18.73
N MET A 334 11.45 -1.19 -18.22
CA MET A 334 10.94 -2.44 -18.77
C MET A 334 10.11 -2.16 -20.04
N PRO A 335 10.64 -2.49 -21.24
CA PRO A 335 9.99 -2.17 -22.49
C PRO A 335 8.83 -3.14 -22.76
N ARG A 336 8.14 -2.91 -23.87
CA ARG A 336 7.28 -3.91 -24.48
C ARG A 336 8.06 -4.79 -25.47
N PHE A 337 7.66 -6.04 -25.57
CA PHE A 337 8.14 -7.04 -26.51
C PHE A 337 7.02 -7.44 -27.50
N SER A 338 6.16 -6.48 -27.85
CA SER A 338 5.21 -6.59 -28.96
C SER A 338 5.77 -5.97 -30.23
N GLU A 339 5.34 -6.49 -31.38
CA GLU A 339 5.65 -5.88 -32.68
C GLU A 339 5.18 -4.43 -32.70
N LYS A 340 5.92 -3.56 -33.39
CA LYS A 340 5.48 -2.17 -33.60
C LYS A 340 4.23 -2.22 -34.48
N THR A 341 3.07 -2.11 -33.84
CA THR A 341 1.80 -1.75 -34.49
C THR A 341 1.89 -0.35 -35.05
#